data_AF-V9IHT4-F1
#
_entry.id   AF-V9IHT4-F1
#
_cell.length_a   1.000
_cell.length_b   1.000
_cell.length_c   1.000
_cell.angle_alpha   90.00
_cell.angle_beta   90.00
_cell.angle_gamma   90.00
#
_symmetry.space_group_name_H-M   'P 1'
#
loop_
_entity.id
_entity.type
_entity.pdbx_description
1 polymer ?
#
loop_
_entity_poly.entity_id
_entity_poly.type
_entity_poly.pdbx_seq_one_letter_code
_entity_poly.pdbx_strand_id
1 'polypeptide(L)'
;MMKEVKNSNRPKYGGGPHNLGDPEDKHLRKVEKDVLIPQKMRDRAKQECVQEVHEFNVCCKNASYLMPFKCKKENKALINCLSKWYNDPKFKEECTEEYLAERSEYRRTGIPKKSKLGRFGSSN
;
A
#
# COMPACT_ATOMS: atom_id res chain seq x y z
N MET A 1 -21.22 -10.24 45.00
CA MET A 1 -19.83 -10.31 44.50
C MET A 1 -19.85 -9.99 43.00
N MET A 2 -19.74 -8.70 42.65
CA MET A 2 -19.73 -8.27 41.25
C MET A 2 -18.35 -8.56 40.68
N LYS A 3 -18.28 -9.38 39.64
CA LYS A 3 -17.03 -9.63 38.91
C LYS A 3 -16.73 -8.39 38.08
N GLU A 4 -15.63 -7.72 38.36
CA GLU A 4 -15.10 -6.66 37.49
C GLU A 4 -14.77 -7.25 36.12
N VAL A 5 -15.52 -6.85 35.11
CA VAL A 5 -15.20 -7.14 33.72
C VAL A 5 -14.04 -6.23 33.33
N LYS A 6 -12.83 -6.79 33.28
CA LYS A 6 -11.65 -6.10 32.75
C LYS A 6 -11.96 -5.61 31.34
N ASN A 7 -12.08 -4.29 31.23
CA ASN A 7 -12.43 -3.58 30.00
C ASN A 7 -11.46 -3.98 28.89
N SER A 8 -12.02 -4.53 27.82
CA SER A 8 -11.34 -5.05 26.65
C SER A 8 -10.33 -4.06 26.08
N ASN A 9 -9.15 -4.58 25.75
CA ASN A 9 -8.01 -3.94 25.10
C ASN A 9 -8.34 -3.45 23.67
N ARG A 10 -9.34 -2.56 23.52
CA ARG A 10 -9.67 -1.96 22.22
C ARG A 10 -8.65 -0.87 21.92
N PRO A 11 -7.98 -0.90 20.77
CA PRO A 11 -7.13 0.20 20.35
C PRO A 11 -7.97 1.49 20.34
N LYS A 12 -7.54 2.51 21.09
CA LYS A 12 -8.19 3.82 21.02
C LYS A 12 -7.85 4.43 19.66
N TYR A 13 -8.83 4.42 18.75
CA TYR A 13 -8.68 4.91 17.38
C TYR A 13 -8.68 6.45 17.28
N GLY A 14 -8.84 7.15 18.40
CA GLY A 14 -8.73 8.61 18.53
C GLY A 14 -7.69 9.00 19.58
N GLY A 15 -7.44 10.30 19.71
CA GLY A 15 -6.36 10.87 20.52
C GLY A 15 -5.26 11.53 19.68
N GLY A 16 -4.19 11.97 20.35
CA GLY A 16 -3.14 12.76 19.72
C GLY A 16 -3.58 14.20 19.37
N PRO A 17 -2.68 15.02 18.80
CA PRO A 17 -2.90 16.46 18.59
C PRO A 17 -4.11 16.80 17.71
N HIS A 18 -4.44 15.92 16.76
CA HIS A 18 -5.54 16.10 15.80
C HIS A 18 -6.66 15.07 15.95
N ASN A 19 -6.71 14.33 17.05
CA ASN A 19 -7.67 13.24 17.26
C ASN A 19 -7.62 12.10 16.21
N LEU A 20 -6.48 11.94 15.52
CA LEU A 20 -6.22 10.93 14.48
C LEU A 20 -5.52 9.66 15.02
N GLY A 21 -5.34 9.59 16.34
CA GLY A 21 -4.56 8.58 17.05
C GLY A 21 -3.17 9.09 17.44
N ASP A 22 -2.48 8.31 18.26
CA ASP A 22 -1.14 8.63 18.76
C ASP A 22 -0.09 8.59 17.62
N PRO A 23 0.68 9.67 17.37
CA PRO A 23 1.77 9.68 16.39
C PRO A 23 2.88 8.65 16.66
N GLU A 24 3.09 8.26 17.92
CA GLU A 24 4.17 7.36 18.33
C GLU A 24 3.73 5.88 18.42
N ASP A 25 2.43 5.62 18.25
CA ASP A 25 1.90 4.26 18.16
C ASP A 25 2.43 3.56 16.90
N LYS A 26 3.14 2.45 17.09
CA LYS A 26 3.68 1.57 16.03
C LYS A 26 2.83 0.33 15.76
N HIS A 27 1.70 0.16 16.45
CA HIS A 27 0.82 -0.97 16.21
C HIS A 27 0.23 -0.90 14.79
N LEU A 28 0.15 -2.06 14.13
CA LEU A 28 -0.46 -2.19 12.82
C LEU A 28 -1.86 -2.80 12.96
N ARG A 29 -2.86 -2.02 12.57
CA ARG A 29 -4.26 -2.44 12.45
C ARG A 29 -4.38 -3.47 11.33
N LYS A 30 -5.46 -4.27 11.37
CA LYS A 30 -5.75 -5.29 10.35
C LYS A 30 -5.72 -4.72 8.93
N VAL A 31 -6.40 -3.59 8.69
CA VAL A 31 -6.40 -2.92 7.38
C VAL A 31 -5.01 -2.48 6.93
N GLU A 32 -4.12 -2.16 7.86
CA GLU A 32 -2.75 -1.72 7.54
C GLU A 32 -1.91 -2.91 7.12
N LYS A 33 -1.99 -4.01 7.87
CA LYS A 33 -1.31 -5.27 7.56
C LYS A 33 -1.78 -5.89 6.25
N ASP A 34 -3.10 -5.92 6.04
CA ASP A 34 -3.70 -6.74 4.98
C ASP A 34 -3.93 -5.94 3.68
N VAL A 35 -3.99 -4.60 3.76
CA VAL A 35 -4.33 -3.75 2.60
C VAL A 35 -3.31 -2.66 2.34
N LEU A 36 -3.03 -1.78 3.32
CA LEU A 36 -2.25 -0.56 3.07
C LEU A 36 -0.76 -0.83 2.85
N ILE A 37 -0.13 -1.69 3.67
CA ILE A 37 1.27 -2.09 3.48
C ILE A 37 1.42 -2.88 2.16
N PRO A 38 0.60 -3.90 1.85
CA PRO A 38 0.65 -4.56 0.55
C PRO A 38 0.43 -3.61 -0.63
N GLN A 39 -0.43 -2.60 -0.50
CA GLN A 39 -0.60 -1.57 -1.52
C GLN A 39 0.66 -0.74 -1.71
N LYS A 40 1.27 -0.25 -0.61
CA LYS A 40 2.53 0.49 -0.66
C LYS A 40 3.65 -0.35 -1.29
N MET A 41 3.75 -1.63 -0.95
CA MET A 41 4.70 -2.55 -1.57
C MET A 41 4.48 -2.64 -3.09
N ARG A 42 3.23 -2.77 -3.56
CA ARG A 42 2.94 -2.78 -5.00
C ARG A 42 3.34 -1.48 -5.69
N ASP A 43 3.07 -0.34 -5.07
CA ASP A 43 3.38 0.97 -5.64
C ASP A 43 4.89 1.22 -5.70
N ARG A 44 5.63 0.82 -4.67
CA ARG A 44 7.09 0.89 -4.65
C ARG A 44 7.72 -0.13 -5.62
N ALA A 45 7.21 -1.36 -5.70
CA ALA A 45 7.70 -2.36 -6.64
C ALA A 45 7.55 -1.93 -8.10
N LYS A 46 6.52 -1.15 -8.44
CA LYS A 46 6.39 -0.53 -9.79
C LYS A 46 7.49 0.51 -10.08
N GLN A 47 8.05 1.15 -9.06
CA GLN A 47 9.19 2.06 -9.22
C GLN A 47 10.50 1.29 -9.43
N GLU A 48 10.58 0.04 -8.99
CA GLU A 48 11.73 -0.83 -9.25
C GLU A 48 11.62 -1.54 -10.61
N CYS A 49 10.40 -1.87 -11.05
CA CYS A 49 10.10 -2.55 -12.32
C CYS A 49 9.77 -1.57 -13.47
N VAL A 50 10.50 -0.45 -13.58
CA VAL A 50 10.16 0.65 -14.52
C VAL A 50 10.12 0.16 -15.96
N GLN A 51 11.06 -0.70 -16.36
CA GLN A 51 11.15 -1.21 -17.71
C GLN A 51 9.96 -2.12 -18.05
N GLU A 52 9.64 -3.09 -17.20
CA GLU A 52 8.53 -4.01 -17.42
C GLU A 52 7.18 -3.28 -17.41
N VAL A 53 7.03 -2.27 -16.54
CA VAL A 53 5.87 -1.38 -16.52
C VAL A 53 5.77 -0.61 -17.84
N HIS A 54 6.89 -0.10 -18.36
CA HIS A 54 6.93 0.62 -19.62
C HIS A 54 6.53 -0.28 -20.80
N GLU A 55 7.17 -1.44 -20.95
CA GLU A 55 6.90 -2.41 -22.02
C GLU A 55 5.44 -2.89 -21.99
N PHE A 56 4.92 -3.21 -20.81
CA PHE A 56 3.52 -3.59 -20.64
C PHE A 56 2.57 -2.44 -21.04
N ASN A 57 2.85 -1.21 -20.63
CA ASN A 57 2.03 -0.05 -21.02
C ASN A 57 2.06 0.22 -22.52
N VAL A 58 3.23 0.08 -23.17
CA VAL A 58 3.35 0.20 -24.62
C VAL A 58 2.51 -0.86 -25.32
N CYS A 59 2.58 -2.11 -24.87
CA CYS A 59 1.75 -3.18 -25.43
C CYS A 59 0.26 -2.90 -25.23
N CYS A 60 -0.16 -2.48 -24.03
CA CYS A 60 -1.56 -2.17 -23.74
C CYS A 60 -2.12 -1.08 -24.68
N LYS A 61 -1.35 -0.02 -24.92
CA LYS A 61 -1.73 1.06 -25.84
C LYS A 61 -1.91 0.56 -27.27
N ASN A 62 -1.03 -0.32 -27.74
CA ASN A 62 -1.06 -0.84 -29.10
C ASN A 62 -2.14 -1.92 -29.31
N ALA A 63 -2.41 -2.73 -28.27
CA ALA A 63 -3.33 -3.85 -28.36
C ALA A 63 -4.81 -3.45 -28.15
N SER A 64 -5.07 -2.29 -27.54
CA SER A 64 -6.43 -1.83 -27.18
C SER A 64 -7.23 -2.97 -26.51
N TYR A 65 -8.40 -3.31 -27.04
CA TYR A 65 -9.27 -4.37 -26.51
C TYR A 65 -8.70 -5.80 -26.64
N LEU A 66 -7.64 -6.00 -27.44
CA LEU A 66 -6.97 -7.30 -27.61
C LEU A 66 -5.82 -7.54 -26.61
N MET A 67 -5.64 -6.64 -25.63
CA MET A 67 -4.55 -6.70 -24.64
C MET A 67 -4.38 -8.08 -23.97
N PRO A 68 -5.43 -8.74 -23.44
CA PRO A 68 -5.25 -10.02 -22.72
C PRO A 68 -4.68 -11.14 -23.60
N PHE A 69 -4.82 -11.02 -24.91
CA PHE A 69 -4.32 -11.98 -25.89
C PHE A 69 -2.93 -11.62 -26.39
N LYS A 70 -2.69 -10.34 -26.71
CA LYS A 70 -1.44 -9.87 -27.31
C LYS A 70 -0.32 -9.59 -26.30
N CYS A 71 -0.65 -9.14 -25.09
CA CYS A 71 0.33 -8.65 -24.11
C CYS A 71 0.71 -9.68 -23.04
N LYS A 72 0.53 -10.98 -23.31
CA LYS A 72 0.80 -12.05 -22.34
C LYS A 72 2.27 -12.10 -21.93
N LYS A 73 3.19 -11.82 -22.87
CA LYS A 73 4.63 -11.86 -22.64
C LYS A 73 5.06 -10.75 -21.69
N GLU A 74 4.68 -9.52 -22.00
CA GLU A 74 4.97 -8.31 -21.22
C GLU A 74 4.32 -8.40 -19.84
N ASN A 75 3.08 -8.90 -19.77
CA ASN A 75 2.40 -9.14 -18.50
C ASN A 75 3.14 -10.16 -17.62
N LYS A 76 3.63 -11.26 -18.21
CA LYS A 76 4.41 -12.26 -17.47
C LYS A 76 5.73 -11.68 -16.96
N ALA A 77 6.42 -10.88 -17.78
CA ALA A 77 7.63 -10.19 -17.36
C ALA A 77 7.37 -9.25 -16.17
N LEU A 78 6.31 -8.43 -16.25
CA LEU A 78 5.91 -7.54 -15.18
C LEU A 78 5.53 -8.30 -13.89
N ILE A 79 4.72 -9.36 -14.00
CA ILE A 79 4.35 -10.19 -12.84
C ILE A 79 5.60 -10.81 -12.21
N ASN A 80 6.55 -11.31 -13.02
CA ASN A 80 7.79 -11.89 -12.51
C ASN A 80 8.62 -10.84 -11.76
N CYS A 81 8.74 -9.62 -12.28
CA CYS A 81 9.46 -8.55 -11.59
C CYS A 81 8.78 -8.17 -10.27
N LEU A 82 7.47 -7.89 -10.29
CA LEU A 82 6.71 -7.50 -9.10
C LEU A 82 6.71 -8.60 -8.03
N SER A 83 6.65 -9.87 -8.44
CA SER A 83 6.65 -11.01 -7.51
C SER A 83 7.97 -11.16 -6.76
N LYS A 84 9.11 -10.78 -7.36
CA LYS A 84 10.40 -10.79 -6.66
C LYS A 84 10.38 -9.85 -5.46
N TRP A 85 9.95 -8.61 -5.68
CA TRP A 85 9.85 -7.60 -4.62
C TRP A 85 8.77 -7.92 -3.60
N TYR A 86 7.62 -8.42 -4.04
CA TYR A 86 6.51 -8.72 -3.14
C TYR A 86 6.85 -9.83 -2.13
N ASN A 87 7.69 -10.79 -2.53
CA ASN A 87 8.10 -11.91 -1.67
C ASN A 87 9.36 -11.61 -0.85
N ASP A 88 9.98 -10.43 -1.02
CA ASP A 88 11.16 -10.04 -0.25
C ASP A 88 10.74 -9.54 1.16
N PRO A 89 11.12 -10.25 2.24
CA PRO A 89 10.77 -9.84 3.60
C PRO A 89 11.40 -8.50 4.00
N LYS A 90 12.60 -8.20 3.50
CA LYS A 90 13.28 -6.93 3.79
C LYS A 90 12.54 -5.77 3.12
N PHE A 91 12.12 -5.95 1.88
CA PHE A 91 11.32 -4.96 1.17
C PHE A 91 9.99 -4.66 1.88
N LYS A 92 9.35 -5.70 2.43
CA LYS A 92 8.13 -5.54 3.25
C LYS A 92 8.37 -4.74 4.52
N GLU A 93 9.49 -4.99 5.21
CA GLU A 93 9.87 -4.25 6.41
C GLU A 93 10.10 -2.77 6.10
N GLU A 94 10.89 -2.46 5.09
CA GLU A 94 11.14 -1.08 4.65
C GLU A 94 9.83 -0.36 4.26
N CYS A 95 8.95 -1.01 3.50
CA CYS A 95 7.63 -0.45 3.16
C CYS A 95 6.76 -0.22 4.41
N THR A 96 6.90 -1.06 5.43
CA THR A 96 6.18 -0.92 6.70
C THR A 96 6.68 0.27 7.49
N GLU A 97 8.00 0.45 7.58
CA GLU A 97 8.62 1.60 8.24
C GLU A 97 8.24 2.92 7.56
N GLU A 98 8.30 2.97 6.22
CA GLU A 98 7.83 4.12 5.46
C GLU A 98 6.35 4.43 5.73
N TYR A 99 5.49 3.41 5.76
CA TYR A 99 4.07 3.58 6.08
C TYR A 99 3.87 4.14 7.49
N LEU A 100 4.59 3.61 8.48
CA LEU A 100 4.52 4.07 9.86
C LEU A 100 4.99 5.52 9.99
N ALA A 101 6.05 5.91 9.29
CA ALA A 101 6.55 7.28 9.26
C ALA A 101 5.51 8.24 8.65
N GLU A 102 4.91 7.87 7.51
CA GLU A 102 3.86 8.66 6.87
C GLU A 102 2.62 8.80 7.76
N ARG A 103 2.24 7.73 8.45
CA ARG A 103 1.12 7.72 9.40
C ARG A 103 1.41 8.58 10.62
N SER A 104 2.62 8.49 11.18
CA SER A 104 3.07 9.30 12.32
C SER A 104 2.98 10.79 11.97
N GLU A 105 3.48 11.16 10.79
CA GLU A 105 3.44 12.53 10.31
C GLU A 105 2.00 13.03 10.08
N TYR A 106 1.13 12.19 9.49
CA TYR A 106 -0.28 12.52 9.33
C TYR A 106 -0.98 12.72 10.68
N ARG A 107 -0.70 11.87 11.68
CA ARG A 107 -1.26 12.02 13.03
C ARG A 107 -0.74 13.25 13.75
N ARG A 108 0.52 13.63 13.50
CA ARG A 108 1.19 14.80 14.09
C ARG A 108 0.71 16.12 13.50
N THR A 109 0.48 16.18 12.18
CA THR A 109 0.20 17.43 11.45
C THR A 109 -1.24 17.56 10.96
N GLY A 110 -1.98 16.44 10.88
CA GLY A 110 -3.29 16.39 10.23
C GLY A 110 -3.25 16.48 8.70
N ILE A 111 -2.07 16.59 8.09
CA ILE A 111 -1.93 16.78 6.63
C ILE A 111 -1.59 15.43 5.98
N PRO A 112 -2.47 14.88 5.12
CA PRO A 112 -2.18 13.62 4.45
C PRO A 112 -1.07 13.84 3.42
N LYS A 113 -0.06 12.96 3.42
CA LYS A 113 0.85 12.86 2.27
C LYS A 113 0.00 12.56 1.05
N LYS A 114 0.20 13.31 -0.05
CA LYS A 114 -0.49 13.05 -1.34
C LYS A 114 -0.16 11.63 -1.79
N SER A 115 -0.93 10.67 -1.32
CA SER A 115 -0.94 9.34 -1.89
C SER A 115 -1.55 9.50 -3.27
N LYS A 116 -0.92 8.92 -4.29
CA LYS A 116 -1.64 8.58 -5.51
C LYS A 116 -2.64 7.47 -5.20
N LEU A 117 -3.52 7.66 -4.20
CA LEU A 117 -4.86 7.09 -4.20
C LEU A 117 -5.66 7.76 -5.34
N GLY A 118 -5.05 7.78 -6.53
CA GLY A 118 -5.78 7.92 -7.75
C GLY A 118 -6.69 6.72 -7.75
N ARG A 119 -7.97 7.00 -7.51
CA ARG A 119 -9.06 6.27 -8.15
C ARG A 119 -8.51 5.70 -9.45
N PHE A 120 -8.69 4.41 -9.68
CA PHE A 120 -8.81 3.95 -11.05
C PHE A 120 -9.92 4.80 -11.67
N GLY A 121 -9.54 5.94 -12.25
CA GLY A 121 -10.38 6.62 -13.20
C GLY A 121 -10.43 5.66 -14.36
N SER A 122 -11.60 5.05 -14.56
CA SER A 122 -11.97 4.68 -15.92
C SER A 122 -11.77 5.94 -16.75
N SER A 123 -10.77 5.92 -17.62
CA SER A 123 -10.88 6.68 -18.86
C SER A 123 -12.14 6.14 -19.56
N ASN A 124 -13.20 6.93 -19.56
CA ASN A 124 -14.17 6.89 -20.65
C ASN A 124 -13.58 7.63 -21.84
#